data_AF-A0A9D2P841-F1
#
_entry.id   AF-A0A9D2P841-F1
#
_cell.length_a   1.000
_cell.length_b   1.000
_cell.length_c   1.000
_cell.angle_alpha   90.00
_cell.angle_beta   90.00
_cell.angle_gamma   90.00
#
_symmetry.space_group_name_H-M   'P 1'
#
loop_
_entity.id
_entity.type
_entity.pdbx_description
1 polymer ?
#
loop_
_entity_poly.entity_id
_entity_poly.type
_entity_poly.pdbx_seq_one_letter_code
_entity_poly.pdbx_strand_id
1 'polypeptide(L)'
;MEFDFEPEDKKTPAGTGKPRRPHKIRRSDDLADNEPVAVDGADFFRPSHQEPPPPPARPAPRTEGPSILTRGLFMLILLLQAVLSAAAVFQLYRTRMLPVYYLAVLAALLVLLWLLVFKCRRYKVRGFLTRVFSLLLSAGMAVGCVWAQQGLNALDKVTLGEDETDYEAMAITTEPFVVYLSGVDNRGELTEDARSDVNILAVVNPVTKRVALINTPRDYYVDLAGTDSKDKLTHAGLYGVETSMETLGNLYGIEVDEYVRINFAGFIDIVDALDGIDVYSDYTFTSVGSPGYYDPTDFVEGWNHLDGKAALAFARERHAFATGDIQRGINQMKVIDAMLEKIKSPALLTNYSRLLAAVADNFVTSLSSGQIAALVRMQLSDFAAWDIENCSVTGSSSSSTHCYSAQGQKLYVMTPDEASVDAAKALIQSVLSGEAAPDAAASSEAASGGEAASEAA
;
A
#
# COMPACT_ATOMS: atom_id res chain seq x y z
N MET A 1 -26.51 33.33 -45.27
CA MET A 1 -27.97 33.53 -45.37
C MET A 1 -28.48 33.28 -43.96
N GLU A 2 -28.74 34.36 -43.23
CA GLU A 2 -29.45 34.32 -41.93
C GLU A 2 -30.77 33.58 -42.10
N PHE A 3 -31.29 32.92 -41.06
CA PHE A 3 -32.65 33.20 -40.61
C PHE A 3 -32.88 32.68 -39.20
N ASP A 4 -33.43 33.59 -38.42
CA ASP A 4 -33.73 33.61 -37.00
C ASP A 4 -35.16 33.09 -36.71
N PHE A 5 -35.34 32.67 -35.46
CA PHE A 5 -36.54 32.79 -34.59
C PHE A 5 -37.90 32.12 -34.91
N GLU A 6 -38.26 31.22 -33.96
CA GLU A 6 -39.53 31.13 -33.18
C GLU A 6 -40.91 30.96 -33.90
N PRO A 7 -42.05 30.75 -33.19
CA PRO A 7 -42.41 29.80 -32.12
C PRO A 7 -43.85 29.20 -32.30
N GLU A 8 -44.37 28.53 -31.26
CA GLU A 8 -45.80 28.30 -30.86
C GLU A 8 -46.83 27.63 -31.81
N ASP A 9 -47.54 26.60 -31.31
CA ASP A 9 -49.01 26.63 -31.03
C ASP A 9 -49.52 25.27 -30.47
N LYS A 10 -50.12 25.25 -29.26
CA LYS A 10 -51.57 25.22 -28.97
C LYS A 10 -52.41 24.09 -29.61
N LYS A 11 -53.04 23.24 -28.78
CA LYS A 11 -54.48 23.33 -28.41
C LYS A 11 -55.00 22.13 -27.57
N THR A 12 -55.77 22.49 -26.56
CA THR A 12 -56.70 21.74 -25.67
C THR A 12 -57.88 21.10 -26.46
N PRO A 13 -58.78 20.23 -25.91
CA PRO A 13 -59.64 20.55 -24.74
C PRO A 13 -60.20 19.40 -23.82
N ALA A 14 -60.75 19.88 -22.69
CA ALA A 14 -61.96 19.45 -21.95
C ALA A 14 -61.99 18.26 -20.95
N GLY A 15 -62.44 18.60 -19.72
CA GLY A 15 -63.23 17.78 -18.77
C GLY A 15 -62.41 16.97 -17.76
N THR A 16 -62.69 16.85 -16.45
CA THR A 16 -63.78 17.24 -15.52
C THR A 16 -63.27 16.84 -14.12
N GLY A 17 -63.43 17.67 -13.07
CA GLY A 17 -63.10 17.23 -11.70
C GLY A 17 -63.07 18.33 -10.65
N LYS A 18 -64.10 18.34 -9.80
CA LYS A 18 -64.46 19.23 -8.67
C LYS A 18 -63.37 19.46 -7.58
N PRO A 19 -63.56 20.42 -6.64
CA PRO A 19 -62.56 21.44 -6.34
C PRO A 19 -62.05 21.47 -4.88
N ARG A 20 -60.98 22.27 -4.71
CA ARG A 20 -60.36 22.71 -3.45
C ARG A 20 -61.35 23.44 -2.53
N ARG A 21 -61.26 23.20 -1.22
CA ARG A 21 -61.86 24.05 -0.18
C ARG A 21 -60.92 25.24 0.13
N PRO A 22 -61.36 26.50 0.02
CA PRO A 22 -60.62 27.63 0.54
C PRO A 22 -61.17 28.14 1.89
N HIS A 23 -60.28 28.87 2.57
CA HIS A 23 -60.43 29.52 3.85
C HIS A 23 -61.70 30.37 3.99
N LYS A 24 -62.43 30.20 5.10
CA LYS A 24 -63.49 31.13 5.54
C LYS A 24 -62.87 32.30 6.29
N ILE A 25 -62.88 33.47 5.68
CA ILE A 25 -62.83 34.78 6.34
C ILE A 25 -64.27 35.26 6.43
N ARG A 26 -64.74 35.62 7.62
CA ARG A 26 -66.09 36.14 7.86
C ARG A 26 -65.99 37.66 7.99
N ARG A 27 -66.60 38.39 7.06
CA ARG A 27 -66.90 39.82 7.20
C ARG A 27 -68.37 40.05 6.83
N SER A 28 -68.89 41.09 7.45
CA SER A 28 -70.27 41.51 7.65
C SER A 28 -70.99 42.02 6.40
N ASP A 29 -72.29 42.25 6.61
CA ASP A 29 -73.17 43.22 5.95
C ASP A 29 -74.18 42.68 4.92
N ASP A 30 -75.44 42.74 5.39
CA ASP A 30 -76.59 43.37 4.75
C ASP A 30 -77.60 42.58 3.88
N LEU A 31 -78.87 42.76 4.32
CA LEU A 31 -80.14 42.79 3.58
C LEU A 31 -80.66 41.45 3.02
N ALA A 32 -81.94 41.10 3.06
CA ALA A 32 -83.15 41.53 3.73
C ALA A 32 -84.18 40.47 3.27
N ASP A 33 -84.99 39.90 4.17
CA ASP A 33 -86.23 39.25 3.76
C ASP A 33 -87.29 39.46 4.85
N ASN A 34 -88.42 40.00 4.42
CA ASN A 34 -89.53 40.48 5.21
C ASN A 34 -90.36 39.33 5.79
N GLU A 35 -90.47 39.27 7.12
CA GLU A 35 -91.65 38.74 7.79
C GLU A 35 -92.13 39.72 8.88
N PRO A 36 -93.46 39.87 9.06
CA PRO A 36 -94.04 40.92 9.89
C PRO A 36 -93.79 40.66 11.38
N VAL A 37 -93.07 41.59 12.02
CA VAL A 37 -92.84 41.57 13.48
C VAL A 37 -94.10 42.07 14.19
N ALA A 38 -94.74 41.18 14.95
CA ALA A 38 -95.74 41.55 15.93
C ALA A 38 -95.06 42.29 17.09
N VAL A 39 -95.40 43.56 17.29
CA VAL A 39 -94.89 44.37 18.40
C VAL A 39 -95.76 44.10 19.62
N ASP A 40 -95.27 43.31 20.56
CA ASP A 40 -95.84 43.21 21.90
C ASP A 40 -95.22 44.30 22.79
N GLY A 41 -96.07 45.18 23.33
CA GLY A 41 -95.70 46.37 24.11
C GLY A 41 -95.15 46.10 25.52
N ALA A 42 -94.73 44.87 25.82
CA ALA A 42 -94.30 44.45 27.15
C ALA A 42 -92.77 44.36 27.36
N ASP A 43 -91.95 44.50 26.32
CA ASP A 43 -90.48 44.33 26.41
C ASP A 43 -89.69 45.63 26.71
N PHE A 44 -90.37 46.77 26.93
CA PHE A 44 -89.71 48.06 27.21
C PHE A 44 -89.24 48.23 28.68
N PHE A 45 -89.64 47.34 29.61
CA PHE A 45 -89.34 47.48 31.05
C PHE A 45 -88.79 46.22 31.73
N ARG A 46 -87.98 45.39 31.04
CA ARG A 46 -87.26 44.30 31.72
C ARG A 46 -85.85 44.72 32.18
N PRO A 47 -85.46 44.42 33.43
CA PRO A 47 -84.09 44.66 33.92
C PRO A 47 -83.09 43.79 33.14
N SER A 48 -81.88 44.30 32.92
CA SER A 48 -80.81 43.60 32.23
C SER A 48 -80.52 42.22 32.85
N HIS A 49 -80.69 41.16 32.08
CA HIS A 49 -80.19 39.83 32.45
C HIS A 49 -78.65 39.89 32.50
N GLN A 50 -78.09 39.74 33.70
CA GLN A 50 -76.66 39.44 33.86
C GLN A 50 -76.37 38.08 33.19
N GLU A 51 -75.48 38.08 32.20
CA GLU A 51 -74.93 36.84 31.65
C GLU A 51 -74.23 36.03 32.77
N PRO A 52 -74.42 34.70 32.83
CA PRO A 52 -73.71 33.88 33.79
C PRO A 52 -72.20 33.90 33.49
N PRO A 53 -71.33 33.84 34.52
CA PRO A 53 -69.89 33.92 34.31
C PRO A 53 -69.38 32.73 33.47
N PRO A 54 -68.38 32.94 32.59
CA PRO A 54 -67.85 31.89 31.75
C PRO A 54 -67.20 30.77 32.59
N PRO A 55 -67.29 29.49 32.15
CA PRO A 55 -66.68 28.38 32.89
C PRO A 55 -65.16 28.55 32.99
N PRO A 56 -64.53 28.04 34.07
CA PRO A 56 -63.10 28.21 34.30
C PRO A 56 -62.29 27.67 33.13
N ALA A 57 -61.36 28.49 32.62
CA ALA A 57 -60.50 28.13 31.52
C ALA A 57 -59.73 26.84 31.85
N ARG A 58 -59.88 25.82 31.01
CA ARG A 58 -59.10 24.59 31.10
C ARG A 58 -57.60 24.98 31.00
N PRO A 59 -56.74 24.58 31.95
CA PRO A 59 -55.33 24.99 31.89
C PRO A 59 -54.72 24.47 30.58
N ALA A 60 -54.06 25.36 29.84
CA ALA A 60 -53.35 24.98 28.62
C ALA A 60 -52.36 23.85 28.92
N PRO A 61 -52.19 22.86 28.02
CA PRO A 61 -51.20 21.82 28.23
C PRO A 61 -49.83 22.50 28.38
N ARG A 62 -49.16 22.26 29.51
CA ARG A 62 -47.77 22.66 29.70
C ARG A 62 -46.95 21.95 28.62
N THR A 63 -46.62 22.65 27.54
CA THR A 63 -45.51 22.23 26.69
C THR A 63 -44.25 22.39 27.53
N GLU A 64 -43.82 21.30 28.16
CA GLU A 64 -42.47 21.19 28.68
C GLU A 64 -41.51 21.38 27.51
N GLY A 65 -41.03 22.61 27.32
CA GLY A 65 -39.86 22.84 26.50
C GLY A 65 -38.72 21.99 27.07
N PRO A 66 -37.83 21.45 26.23
CA PRO A 66 -36.73 20.61 26.69
C PRO A 66 -36.00 21.32 27.83
N SER A 67 -35.94 20.66 29.00
CA SER A 67 -35.39 21.21 30.23
C SER A 67 -34.00 21.79 29.96
N ILE A 68 -33.64 22.89 30.63
CA ILE A 68 -32.33 23.56 30.50
C ILE A 68 -31.17 22.55 30.59
N LEU A 69 -31.36 21.50 31.41
CA LEU A 69 -30.46 20.35 31.55
C LEU A 69 -30.17 19.63 30.22
N THR A 70 -31.19 19.36 29.40
CA THR A 70 -31.03 18.68 28.10
C THR A 70 -30.32 19.55 27.06
N ARG A 71 -30.43 20.88 27.14
CA ARG A 71 -29.65 21.81 26.29
C ARG A 71 -28.18 21.85 26.70
N GLY A 72 -27.91 21.85 28.01
CA GLY A 72 -26.55 21.83 28.56
C GLY A 72 -25.81 20.52 28.24
N LEU A 73 -26.48 19.38 28.44
CA LEU A 73 -25.93 18.06 28.13
C LEU A 73 -25.57 17.92 26.64
N PHE A 74 -26.38 18.50 25.73
CA PHE A 74 -26.11 18.48 24.30
C PHE A 74 -24.92 19.34 23.86
N MET A 75 -24.71 20.48 24.52
CA MET A 75 -23.50 21.30 24.31
C MET A 75 -22.26 20.56 24.80
N LEU A 76 -22.38 19.84 25.91
CA LEU A 76 -21.31 19.03 26.48
C LEU A 76 -20.91 17.87 25.55
N ILE A 77 -21.89 17.18 24.95
CA ILE A 77 -21.64 16.12 23.95
C ILE A 77 -20.94 16.68 22.70
N LEU A 78 -21.33 17.86 22.22
CA LEU A 78 -20.68 18.50 21.05
C LEU A 78 -19.24 18.94 21.34
N LEU A 79 -18.98 19.45 22.55
CA LEU A 79 -17.63 19.77 22.99
C LEU A 79 -16.79 18.51 23.14
N LEU A 80 -17.35 17.46 23.74
CA LEU A 80 -16.69 16.16 23.86
C LEU A 80 -16.34 15.58 22.48
N GLN A 81 -17.26 15.65 21.52
CA GLN A 81 -17.02 15.21 20.15
C GLN A 81 -15.91 16.02 19.46
N ALA A 82 -15.85 17.34 19.67
CA ALA A 82 -14.79 18.19 19.14
C ALA A 82 -13.42 17.85 19.75
N VAL A 83 -13.37 17.63 21.07
CA VAL A 83 -12.15 17.21 21.78
C VAL A 83 -11.69 15.84 21.31
N LEU A 84 -12.59 14.87 21.19
CA LEU A 84 -12.26 13.53 20.68
C LEU A 84 -11.80 13.57 19.22
N SER A 85 -12.40 14.44 18.40
CA SER A 85 -11.98 14.60 17.00
C SER A 85 -10.60 15.22 16.90
N ALA A 86 -10.31 16.25 17.70
CA ALA A 86 -8.98 16.84 17.79
C ALA A 86 -7.94 15.86 18.33
N ALA A 87 -8.30 15.08 19.36
CA ALA A 87 -7.43 14.04 19.92
C ALA A 87 -7.14 12.93 18.90
N ALA A 88 -8.12 12.49 18.12
CA ALA A 88 -7.93 11.50 17.06
C ALA A 88 -6.99 12.01 15.96
N VAL A 89 -7.20 13.25 15.49
CA VAL A 89 -6.32 13.89 14.49
C VAL A 89 -4.90 14.10 15.05
N PHE A 90 -4.79 14.53 16.31
CA PHE A 90 -3.49 14.69 16.97
C PHE A 90 -2.77 13.35 17.17
N GLN A 91 -3.50 12.30 17.51
CA GLN A 91 -2.95 10.95 17.64
C GLN A 91 -2.48 10.42 16.30
N LEU A 92 -3.26 10.58 15.22
CA LEU A 92 -2.87 10.23 13.85
C LEU A 92 -1.68 11.05 13.33
N TYR A 93 -1.60 12.33 13.72
CA TYR A 93 -0.45 13.19 13.42
C TYR A 93 0.81 12.71 14.15
N ARG A 94 0.69 12.35 15.44
CA ARG A 94 1.80 11.85 16.24
C ARG A 94 2.31 10.49 15.74
N THR A 95 1.41 9.62 15.29
CA THR A 95 1.78 8.30 14.76
C THR A 95 2.34 8.37 13.33
N ARG A 96 2.32 9.54 12.67
CA ARG A 96 2.73 9.75 11.28
C ARG A 96 2.08 8.83 10.24
N MET A 97 1.08 8.03 10.60
CA MET A 97 0.51 6.97 9.75
C MET A 97 -0.30 7.46 8.54
N LEU A 98 -0.51 8.77 8.40
CA LEU A 98 -1.22 9.38 7.28
C LEU A 98 -0.42 10.58 6.77
N PRO A 99 -0.14 10.66 5.45
CA PRO A 99 0.44 11.85 4.85
C PRO A 99 -0.36 13.11 5.23
N VAL A 100 0.34 14.23 5.46
CA VAL A 100 -0.25 15.48 5.99
C VAL A 100 -1.45 15.95 5.17
N TYR A 101 -1.47 15.67 3.86
CA TYR A 101 -2.60 15.97 2.98
C TYR A 101 -3.87 15.20 3.37
N TYR A 102 -3.78 13.89 3.62
CA TYR A 102 -4.93 13.08 4.06
C TYR A 102 -5.38 13.44 5.47
N LEU A 103 -4.44 13.79 6.35
CA LEU A 103 -4.76 14.36 7.68
C LEU A 103 -5.53 15.68 7.56
N ALA A 104 -5.15 16.56 6.64
CA ALA A 104 -5.84 17.81 6.38
C ALA A 104 -7.25 17.58 5.80
N VAL A 105 -7.40 16.64 4.87
CA VAL A 105 -8.70 16.24 4.31
C VAL A 105 -9.59 15.63 5.40
N LEU A 106 -9.06 14.73 6.22
CA LEU A 106 -9.79 14.11 7.33
C LEU A 106 -10.22 15.14 8.37
N ALA A 107 -9.34 16.06 8.76
CA ALA A 107 -9.65 17.16 9.66
C ALA A 107 -10.75 18.07 9.07
N ALA A 108 -10.66 18.42 7.79
CA ALA A 108 -11.69 19.19 7.09
C ALA A 108 -13.03 18.46 7.05
N LEU A 109 -13.03 17.14 6.81
CA LEU A 109 -14.22 16.29 6.78
C LEU A 109 -14.86 16.21 8.18
N LEU A 110 -14.06 16.04 9.24
CA LEU A 110 -14.53 16.05 10.62
C LEU A 110 -15.12 17.41 11.03
N VAL A 111 -14.49 18.52 10.61
CA VAL A 111 -15.02 19.87 10.83
C VAL A 111 -16.32 20.08 10.05
N LEU A 112 -16.42 19.60 8.81
CA LEU A 112 -17.62 19.69 7.99
C LEU A 112 -18.77 18.87 8.60
N LEU A 113 -18.48 17.67 9.11
CA LEU A 113 -19.44 16.83 9.83
C LEU A 113 -19.90 17.49 11.14
N TRP A 114 -18.97 18.11 11.89
CA TRP A 114 -19.29 18.88 13.08
C TRP A 114 -20.18 20.09 12.75
N LEU A 115 -19.86 20.83 11.68
CA LEU A 115 -20.67 21.94 11.18
C LEU A 115 -22.04 21.50 10.70
N LEU A 116 -22.15 20.32 10.09
CA LEU A 116 -23.42 19.73 9.68
C LEU A 116 -24.29 19.39 10.89
N VAL A 117 -23.73 18.73 11.91
CA VAL A 117 -24.42 18.48 13.19
C VAL A 117 -24.82 19.81 13.86
N PHE A 118 -23.95 20.82 13.80
CA PHE A 118 -24.24 22.17 14.31
C PHE A 118 -25.37 22.88 13.54
N LYS A 119 -25.39 22.81 12.19
CA LYS A 119 -26.45 23.40 11.37
C LYS A 119 -27.78 22.66 11.51
N CYS A 120 -27.75 21.34 11.64
CA CYS A 120 -28.94 20.53 11.94
C CYS A 120 -29.52 20.82 13.33
N ARG A 121 -28.85 21.57 14.21
CA ARG A 121 -29.47 22.16 15.43
C ARG A 121 -30.32 23.39 15.12
N ARG A 122 -29.94 24.18 14.12
CA ARG A 122 -30.62 25.43 13.76
C ARG A 122 -31.91 25.17 12.99
N TYR A 123 -31.91 24.15 12.15
CA TYR A 123 -33.13 23.62 11.56
C TYR A 123 -33.79 22.70 12.57
N LYS A 124 -35.09 22.86 12.81
CA LYS A 124 -35.89 22.14 13.80
C LYS A 124 -36.11 20.66 13.40
N VAL A 125 -35.09 20.01 12.84
CA VAL A 125 -35.09 18.60 12.48
C VAL A 125 -35.17 17.78 13.76
N ARG A 126 -35.91 16.67 13.72
CA ARG A 126 -36.22 15.81 14.88
C ARG A 126 -34.93 15.55 15.68
N GLY A 127 -34.77 16.27 16.79
CA GLY A 127 -33.50 16.38 17.51
C GLY A 127 -33.00 15.07 18.11
N PHE A 128 -33.68 13.96 17.86
CA PHE A 128 -33.30 12.57 18.12
C PHE A 128 -32.29 12.04 17.08
N LEU A 129 -32.49 12.31 15.78
CA LEU A 129 -31.66 11.74 14.71
C LEU A 129 -30.22 12.27 14.77
N THR A 130 -30.06 13.56 15.04
CA THR A 130 -28.74 14.20 15.22
C THR A 130 -27.99 13.67 16.45
N ARG A 131 -28.69 13.20 17.49
CA ARG A 131 -28.07 12.57 18.67
C ARG A 131 -27.47 11.23 18.30
N VAL A 132 -28.25 10.42 17.59
CA VAL A 132 -27.87 9.07 17.18
C VAL A 132 -26.68 9.14 16.23
N PHE A 133 -26.68 10.04 15.25
CA PHE A 133 -25.54 10.24 14.36
C PHE A 133 -24.28 10.75 15.07
N SER A 134 -24.39 11.73 15.98
CA SER A 134 -23.26 12.24 16.77
C SER A 134 -22.67 11.17 17.69
N LEU A 135 -23.50 10.37 18.33
CA LEU A 135 -23.08 9.23 19.16
C LEU A 135 -22.41 8.12 18.33
N LEU A 136 -22.98 7.77 17.16
CA LEU A 136 -22.39 6.78 16.26
C LEU A 136 -21.04 7.23 15.70
N LEU A 137 -20.91 8.49 15.28
CA LEU A 137 -19.65 9.02 14.78
C LEU A 137 -18.57 9.03 15.89
N SER A 138 -18.94 9.44 17.10
CA SER A 138 -18.04 9.47 18.25
C SER A 138 -17.60 8.05 18.65
N ALA A 139 -18.53 7.09 18.64
CA ALA A 139 -18.23 5.69 18.89
C ALA A 139 -17.34 5.09 17.80
N GLY A 140 -17.62 5.38 16.51
CA GLY A 140 -16.80 4.93 15.39
C GLY A 140 -15.38 5.48 15.44
N MET A 141 -15.20 6.75 15.81
CA MET A 141 -13.88 7.37 16.02
C MET A 141 -13.13 6.73 17.19
N ALA A 142 -13.81 6.49 18.32
CA ALA A 142 -13.19 5.83 19.47
C ALA A 142 -12.77 4.38 19.15
N VAL A 143 -13.63 3.63 18.45
CA VAL A 143 -13.32 2.26 17.99
C VAL A 143 -12.16 2.28 16.99
N GLY A 144 -12.15 3.24 16.04
CA GLY A 144 -11.06 3.41 15.08
C GLY A 144 -9.72 3.73 15.74
N CYS A 145 -9.71 4.62 16.75
CA CYS A 145 -8.52 4.90 17.56
C CYS A 145 -8.05 3.65 18.32
N VAL A 146 -8.96 2.89 18.93
CA VAL A 146 -8.61 1.65 19.64
C VAL A 146 -8.06 0.60 18.68
N TRP A 147 -8.65 0.43 17.50
CA TRP A 147 -8.17 -0.51 16.48
C TRP A 147 -6.79 -0.12 15.94
N ALA A 148 -6.56 1.16 15.63
CA ALA A 148 -5.25 1.65 15.22
C ALA A 148 -4.19 1.44 16.32
N GLN A 149 -4.55 1.71 17.58
CA GLN A 149 -3.66 1.51 18.72
C GLN A 149 -3.41 0.02 19.02
N GLN A 150 -4.41 -0.84 18.85
CA GLN A 150 -4.24 -2.29 18.99
C GLN A 150 -3.38 -2.88 17.88
N GLY A 151 -3.51 -2.39 16.64
CA GLY A 151 -2.61 -2.74 15.54
C GLY A 151 -1.16 -2.37 15.87
N LEU A 152 -0.93 -1.13 16.29
CA LEU A 152 0.40 -0.64 16.69
C LEU A 152 0.99 -1.40 17.90
N ASN A 153 0.18 -1.70 18.91
CA ASN A 153 0.66 -2.45 20.08
C ASN A 153 0.90 -3.94 19.76
N ALA A 154 0.16 -4.52 18.81
CA ALA A 154 0.42 -5.86 18.31
C ALA A 154 1.71 -5.89 17.49
N LEU A 155 1.95 -4.84 16.68
CA LEU A 155 3.22 -4.58 16.05
C LEU A 155 4.33 -4.50 17.11
N ASP A 156 4.26 -3.60 18.09
CA ASP A 156 5.30 -3.42 19.11
C ASP A 156 5.61 -4.73 19.88
N LYS A 157 4.60 -5.55 20.19
CA LYS A 157 4.80 -6.85 20.86
C LYS A 157 5.44 -7.93 19.99
N VAL A 158 5.25 -7.86 18.67
CA VAL A 158 5.89 -8.77 17.70
C VAL A 158 7.27 -8.25 17.29
N THR A 159 7.48 -6.93 17.36
CA THR A 159 8.74 -6.26 16.98
C THR A 159 9.78 -6.33 18.10
N LEU A 160 9.34 -6.25 19.37
CA LEU A 160 10.19 -6.26 20.57
C LEU A 160 10.23 -7.65 21.20
N GLY A 161 10.59 -8.68 20.42
CA GLY A 161 11.04 -9.94 21.00
C GLY A 161 12.14 -9.66 22.03
N GLU A 162 12.08 -10.30 23.19
CA GLU A 162 12.78 -9.92 24.44
C GLU A 162 14.33 -9.88 24.38
N ASP A 163 14.94 -10.17 23.23
CA ASP A 163 16.39 -10.36 23.05
C ASP A 163 17.07 -9.39 22.04
N GLU A 164 16.32 -8.52 21.34
CA GLU A 164 16.90 -7.64 20.30
C GLU A 164 17.32 -6.29 20.88
N THR A 165 18.54 -5.83 20.57
CA THR A 165 18.97 -4.47 20.92
C THR A 165 18.32 -3.47 19.98
N ASP A 166 17.70 -2.41 20.52
CA ASP A 166 17.09 -1.29 19.76
C ASP A 166 18.00 -0.72 18.66
N TYR A 167 19.31 -0.96 18.74
CA TYR A 167 20.32 -0.50 17.78
C TYR A 167 20.20 -1.18 16.40
N GLU A 168 20.12 -2.52 16.31
CA GLU A 168 20.07 -3.25 15.03
C GLU A 168 18.79 -2.93 14.24
N ALA A 169 17.65 -2.87 14.95
CA ALA A 169 16.38 -2.47 14.35
C ALA A 169 16.35 -1.00 13.93
N MET A 170 17.15 -0.13 14.55
CA MET A 170 17.34 1.25 14.09
C MET A 170 18.25 1.29 12.86
N ALA A 171 19.40 0.61 12.91
CA ALA A 171 20.42 0.60 11.86
C ALA A 171 19.82 0.21 10.50
N ILE A 172 19.01 -0.87 10.43
CA ILE A 172 18.38 -1.33 9.19
C ILE A 172 17.44 -0.28 8.53
N THR A 173 17.02 0.74 9.28
CA THR A 173 16.16 1.82 8.76
C THR A 173 16.88 3.15 8.53
N THR A 174 18.13 3.28 8.98
CA THR A 174 18.89 4.53 8.93
C THR A 174 20.19 4.44 8.16
N GLU A 175 20.74 3.23 8.01
CA GLU A 175 22.02 2.98 7.35
C GLU A 175 21.79 2.14 6.09
N PRO A 176 22.57 2.36 5.01
CA PRO A 176 22.55 1.48 3.84
C PRO A 176 23.07 0.09 4.20
N PHE A 177 22.46 -0.94 3.62
CA PHE A 177 22.82 -2.35 3.87
C PHE A 177 22.64 -3.18 2.60
N VAL A 178 23.26 -4.35 2.57
CA VAL A 178 23.25 -5.28 1.43
C VAL A 178 22.67 -6.62 1.86
N VAL A 179 21.62 -7.05 1.15
CA VAL A 179 20.98 -8.35 1.36
C VAL A 179 21.28 -9.27 0.19
N TYR A 180 21.79 -10.46 0.46
CA TYR A 180 21.94 -11.51 -0.52
C TYR A 180 20.68 -12.36 -0.66
N LEU A 181 20.08 -12.34 -1.85
CA LEU A 181 18.93 -13.15 -2.22
C LEU A 181 19.42 -14.42 -2.95
N SER A 182 19.26 -15.55 -2.27
CA SER A 182 19.71 -16.87 -2.72
C SER A 182 18.53 -17.76 -3.09
N GLY A 183 18.51 -18.26 -4.32
CA GLY A 183 17.51 -19.23 -4.80
C GLY A 183 18.10 -20.61 -5.00
N VAL A 184 17.57 -21.62 -4.31
CA VAL A 184 18.11 -22.99 -4.29
C VAL A 184 17.21 -23.95 -5.06
N ASP A 185 17.79 -24.73 -5.97
CA ASP A 185 17.12 -25.88 -6.62
C ASP A 185 17.24 -27.13 -5.74
N ASN A 186 16.66 -27.10 -4.53
CA ASN A 186 16.51 -28.28 -3.69
C ASN A 186 15.04 -28.72 -3.61
N ARG A 187 14.84 -30.03 -3.70
CA ARG A 187 13.51 -30.68 -3.71
C ARG A 187 13.05 -31.16 -2.33
N GLY A 188 13.80 -30.85 -1.29
CA GLY A 188 13.53 -31.23 0.12
C GLY A 188 13.62 -30.03 1.07
N GLU A 189 13.81 -30.31 2.37
CA GLU A 189 14.02 -29.27 3.39
C GLU A 189 15.16 -28.32 2.99
N LEU A 190 14.99 -27.03 3.30
CA LEU A 190 16.04 -26.02 3.14
C LEU A 190 17.22 -26.42 4.04
N THR A 191 18.23 -27.05 3.44
CA THR A 191 19.51 -27.35 4.09
C THR A 191 20.45 -26.16 3.93
N GLU A 192 21.30 -25.93 4.93
CA GLU A 192 22.34 -24.89 4.90
C GLU A 192 23.33 -25.06 3.73
N ASP A 193 23.51 -26.29 3.23
CA ASP A 193 24.40 -26.59 2.11
C ASP A 193 23.60 -26.98 0.87
N ALA A 194 23.58 -26.12 -0.15
CA ALA A 194 23.05 -26.46 -1.47
C ALA A 194 23.39 -25.38 -2.50
N ARG A 195 23.53 -25.79 -3.77
CA ARG A 195 23.82 -24.88 -4.89
C ARG A 195 22.81 -23.75 -4.99
N SER A 196 23.32 -22.54 -5.17
CA SER A 196 22.51 -21.34 -5.40
C SER A 196 22.42 -21.07 -6.90
N ASP A 197 21.23 -21.26 -7.46
CA ASP A 197 20.95 -21.07 -8.89
C ASP A 197 20.53 -19.63 -9.21
N VAL A 198 20.05 -18.89 -8.20
CA VAL A 198 19.73 -17.46 -8.27
C VAL A 198 20.63 -16.74 -7.27
N ASN A 199 21.38 -15.74 -7.74
CA ASN A 199 22.34 -15.01 -6.92
C ASN A 199 22.17 -13.52 -7.16
N ILE A 200 21.36 -12.87 -6.31
CA ILE A 200 21.04 -11.45 -6.46
C ILE A 200 21.45 -10.71 -5.20
N LEU A 201 22.14 -9.59 -5.33
CA LEU A 201 22.37 -8.68 -4.22
C LEU A 201 21.35 -7.55 -4.28
N ALA A 202 20.66 -7.29 -3.18
CA ALA A 202 19.83 -6.12 -2.99
C ALA A 202 20.58 -5.12 -2.11
N VAL A 203 21.09 -4.06 -2.73
CA VAL A 203 21.72 -2.93 -2.04
C VAL A 203 20.64 -1.93 -1.71
N VAL A 204 20.37 -1.70 -0.43
CA VAL A 204 19.23 -0.92 0.03
C VAL A 204 19.73 0.32 0.75
N ASN A 205 19.29 1.50 0.32
CA ASN A 205 19.50 2.73 1.07
C ASN A 205 18.14 3.24 1.60
N PRO A 206 17.84 3.03 2.89
CA PRO A 206 16.54 3.37 3.47
C PRO A 206 16.33 4.89 3.63
N VAL A 207 17.39 5.70 3.56
CA VAL A 207 17.33 7.16 3.66
C VAL A 207 16.98 7.78 2.31
N THR A 208 17.66 7.36 1.24
CA THR A 208 17.41 7.86 -0.12
C THR A 208 16.26 7.13 -0.83
N LYS A 209 15.76 6.03 -0.24
CA LYS A 209 14.71 5.17 -0.81
C LYS A 209 15.11 4.56 -2.16
N ARG A 210 16.41 4.28 -2.32
CA ARG A 210 16.96 3.62 -3.52
C ARG A 210 17.30 2.17 -3.21
N VAL A 211 17.05 1.29 -4.17
CA VAL A 211 17.48 -0.11 -4.16
C VAL A 211 18.17 -0.42 -5.47
N ALA A 212 19.36 -1.02 -5.42
CA ALA A 212 19.97 -1.64 -6.58
C ALA A 212 19.92 -3.16 -6.45
N LEU A 213 19.35 -3.83 -7.45
CA LEU A 213 19.33 -5.28 -7.55
C LEU A 213 20.38 -5.74 -8.56
N ILE A 214 21.41 -6.43 -8.08
CA ILE A 214 22.53 -6.90 -8.88
C ILE A 214 22.43 -8.40 -9.07
N ASN A 215 22.02 -8.83 -10.26
CA ASN A 215 21.91 -10.24 -10.63
C ASN A 215 23.24 -10.77 -11.18
N THR A 216 23.76 -11.83 -10.56
CA THR A 216 25.00 -12.49 -10.95
C THR A 216 24.72 -13.90 -11.47
N PRO A 217 25.08 -14.23 -12.73
CA PRO A 217 24.80 -15.55 -13.29
C PRO A 217 25.44 -16.69 -12.49
N ARG A 218 24.68 -17.76 -12.24
CA ARG A 218 25.13 -18.95 -11.49
C ARG A 218 26.45 -19.60 -11.96
N ASP A 219 26.76 -19.48 -13.26
CA ASP A 219 27.94 -20.10 -13.89
C ASP A 219 29.15 -19.16 -13.95
N TYR A 220 29.07 -17.97 -13.33
CA TYR A 220 30.18 -17.02 -13.26
C TYR A 220 31.44 -17.66 -12.68
N TYR A 221 32.56 -17.50 -13.38
CA TYR A 221 33.86 -18.04 -12.98
C TYR A 221 34.61 -17.04 -12.11
N VAL A 222 34.47 -17.18 -10.80
CA VAL A 222 34.90 -16.21 -9.78
C VAL A 222 35.83 -16.86 -8.77
N ASP A 223 36.59 -16.05 -8.04
CA ASP A 223 37.44 -16.54 -6.94
C ASP A 223 36.55 -17.00 -5.79
N LEU A 224 36.64 -18.29 -5.44
CA LEU A 224 35.82 -18.87 -4.38
C LEU A 224 36.39 -18.45 -3.02
N ALA A 225 35.58 -17.77 -2.23
CA ALA A 225 35.96 -17.34 -0.89
C ALA A 225 36.47 -18.50 -0.02
N GLY A 226 37.47 -18.21 0.84
CA GLY A 226 38.16 -19.22 1.64
C GLY A 226 39.13 -20.12 0.87
N THR A 227 39.37 -19.88 -0.43
CA THR A 227 40.30 -20.64 -1.26
C THR A 227 41.12 -19.74 -2.18
N ASP A 228 42.23 -20.26 -2.72
CA ASP A 228 43.05 -19.60 -3.76
C ASP A 228 42.64 -20.04 -5.19
N SER A 229 41.42 -20.55 -5.37
CA SER A 229 40.97 -21.17 -6.62
C SER A 229 39.66 -20.56 -7.12
N LYS A 230 39.48 -20.59 -8.45
CA LYS A 230 38.22 -20.18 -9.07
C LYS A 230 37.22 -21.32 -9.13
N ASP A 231 35.95 -20.96 -9.06
CA ASP A 231 34.85 -21.87 -9.30
C ASP A 231 33.65 -21.16 -9.91
N LYS A 232 32.61 -21.92 -10.25
CA LYS A 232 31.30 -21.35 -10.54
C LYS A 232 30.69 -20.78 -9.28
N LEU A 233 30.07 -19.60 -9.39
CA LEU A 233 29.35 -18.97 -8.29
C LEU A 233 28.35 -19.92 -7.60
N THR A 234 27.59 -20.71 -8.37
CA THR A 234 26.61 -21.66 -7.82
C THR A 234 27.22 -22.71 -6.88
N HIS A 235 28.51 -23.02 -7.02
CA HIS A 235 29.19 -23.95 -6.14
C HIS A 235 29.53 -23.36 -4.78
N ALA A 236 29.60 -22.03 -4.64
CA ALA A 236 29.84 -21.40 -3.35
C ALA A 236 28.78 -21.81 -2.31
N GLY A 237 27.51 -21.96 -2.74
CA GLY A 237 26.41 -22.42 -1.87
C GLY A 237 26.55 -23.86 -1.35
N LEU A 238 27.47 -24.67 -1.90
CA LEU A 238 27.80 -25.99 -1.35
C LEU A 238 28.62 -25.91 -0.06
N TYR A 239 29.22 -24.75 0.21
CA TYR A 239 30.08 -24.49 1.37
C TYR A 239 29.41 -23.60 2.43
N GLY A 240 28.14 -23.24 2.21
CA GLY A 240 27.37 -22.34 3.06
C GLY A 240 26.89 -21.09 2.33
N VAL A 241 25.90 -20.42 2.91
CA VAL A 241 25.38 -19.16 2.37
C VAL A 241 26.41 -18.05 2.53
N GLU A 242 27.17 -18.08 3.63
CA GLU A 242 28.23 -17.15 3.98
C GLU A 242 29.37 -17.18 2.95
N THR A 243 29.77 -18.35 2.46
CA THR A 243 30.76 -18.45 1.37
C THR A 243 30.27 -17.81 0.08
N SER A 244 28.96 -17.90 -0.20
CA SER A 244 28.37 -17.23 -1.36
C SER A 244 28.37 -15.70 -1.18
N MET A 245 28.00 -15.24 0.02
CA MET A 245 28.04 -13.82 0.39
C MET A 245 29.46 -13.25 0.27
N GLU A 246 30.46 -13.92 0.84
CA GLU A 246 31.86 -13.49 0.79
C GLU A 246 32.41 -13.53 -0.64
N THR A 247 32.05 -14.54 -1.44
CA THR A 247 32.45 -14.63 -2.86
C THR A 247 31.90 -13.46 -3.67
N LEU A 248 30.63 -13.10 -3.47
CA LEU A 248 30.00 -11.93 -4.11
C LEU A 248 30.58 -10.61 -3.57
N GLY A 249 30.81 -10.53 -2.26
CA GLY A 249 31.44 -9.39 -1.62
C GLY A 249 32.83 -9.10 -2.18
N ASN A 250 33.65 -10.14 -2.34
CA ASN A 250 34.98 -10.05 -2.97
C ASN A 250 34.89 -9.63 -4.44
N LEU A 251 33.91 -10.14 -5.20
CA LEU A 251 33.71 -9.77 -6.61
C LEU A 251 33.40 -8.27 -6.76
N TYR A 252 32.55 -7.73 -5.89
CA TYR A 252 32.05 -6.35 -5.98
C TYR A 252 32.78 -5.35 -5.06
N GLY A 253 33.66 -5.81 -4.18
CA GLY A 253 34.39 -4.97 -3.23
C GLY A 253 33.49 -4.38 -2.14
N ILE A 254 32.54 -5.15 -1.64
CA ILE A 254 31.60 -4.76 -0.58
C ILE A 254 31.45 -5.86 0.46
N GLU A 255 30.97 -5.49 1.64
CA GLU A 255 30.47 -6.44 2.63
C GLU A 255 28.99 -6.72 2.37
N VAL A 256 28.57 -7.95 2.63
CA VAL A 256 27.18 -8.38 2.50
C VAL A 256 26.67 -8.67 3.91
N ASP A 257 25.70 -7.90 4.36
CA ASP A 257 25.28 -7.86 5.76
C ASP A 257 24.31 -8.99 6.10
N GLU A 258 23.34 -9.20 5.21
CA GLU A 258 22.18 -10.05 5.47
C GLU A 258 21.93 -11.00 4.30
N TYR A 259 21.17 -12.08 4.52
CA TYR A 259 20.73 -12.95 3.45
C TYR A 259 19.28 -13.37 3.61
N VAL A 260 18.65 -13.68 2.48
CA VAL A 260 17.37 -14.38 2.38
C VAL A 260 17.54 -15.52 1.39
N ARG A 261 17.18 -16.72 1.81
CA ARG A 261 17.35 -17.95 1.03
C ARG A 261 16.03 -18.68 0.88
N ILE A 262 15.67 -18.97 -0.36
CA ILE A 262 14.37 -19.51 -0.73
C ILE A 262 14.56 -20.74 -1.62
N ASN A 263 13.76 -21.78 -1.40
CA ASN A 263 13.66 -22.91 -2.34
C ASN A 263 12.42 -22.74 -3.24
N PHE A 264 12.24 -23.62 -4.21
CA PHE A 264 11.11 -23.51 -5.15
C PHE A 264 9.74 -23.61 -4.48
N ALA A 265 9.59 -24.45 -3.45
CA ALA A 265 8.32 -24.58 -2.75
C ALA A 265 7.98 -23.27 -2.03
N GLY A 266 8.94 -22.71 -1.31
CA GLY A 266 8.76 -21.45 -0.61
C GLY A 266 8.53 -20.27 -1.55
N PHE A 267 9.17 -20.24 -2.71
CA PHE A 267 8.88 -19.23 -3.73
C PHE A 267 7.41 -19.31 -4.21
N ILE A 268 6.89 -20.51 -4.50
CA ILE A 268 5.50 -20.71 -4.92
C ILE A 268 4.56 -20.20 -3.83
N ASP A 269 4.77 -20.63 -2.59
CA ASP A 269 3.90 -20.28 -1.47
C ASP A 269 3.91 -18.77 -1.18
N ILE A 270 5.07 -18.10 -1.30
CA ILE A 270 5.16 -16.64 -1.15
C ILE A 270 4.33 -15.95 -2.23
N VAL A 271 4.47 -16.33 -3.51
CA VAL A 271 3.72 -15.71 -4.60
C VAL A 271 2.22 -15.97 -4.48
N ASP A 272 1.82 -17.18 -4.10
CA ASP A 272 0.41 -17.51 -3.87
C ASP A 272 -0.17 -16.71 -2.70
N ALA A 273 0.61 -16.50 -1.63
CA ALA A 273 0.20 -15.68 -0.49
C ALA A 273 0.10 -14.17 -0.83
N LEU A 274 0.75 -13.73 -1.90
CA LEU A 274 0.60 -12.38 -2.48
C LEU A 274 -0.60 -12.26 -3.43
N ASP A 275 -1.42 -13.32 -3.58
CA ASP A 275 -2.51 -13.42 -4.55
C ASP A 275 -2.00 -13.29 -6.00
N GLY A 276 -0.84 -13.92 -6.27
CA GLY A 276 -0.16 -13.88 -7.57
C GLY A 276 0.54 -12.55 -7.87
N ILE A 277 1.28 -12.55 -8.98
CA ILE A 277 2.06 -11.40 -9.46
C ILE A 277 1.72 -11.06 -10.91
N ASP A 278 1.85 -9.79 -11.27
CA ASP A 278 1.60 -9.31 -12.64
C ASP A 278 2.94 -9.02 -13.32
N VAL A 279 3.26 -9.78 -14.37
CA VAL A 279 4.56 -9.70 -15.07
C VAL A 279 4.35 -9.40 -16.54
N TYR A 280 5.14 -8.47 -17.07
CA TYR A 280 5.17 -8.18 -18.51
C TYR A 280 6.17 -9.09 -19.24
N SER A 281 5.67 -9.94 -20.14
CA SER A 281 6.50 -10.76 -21.02
C SER A 281 6.76 -10.06 -22.35
N ASP A 282 8.01 -10.02 -22.80
CA ASP A 282 8.36 -9.43 -24.11
C ASP A 282 8.12 -10.41 -25.27
N TYR A 283 7.82 -11.67 -24.96
CA TYR A 283 7.68 -12.74 -25.94
C TYR A 283 6.50 -13.65 -25.58
N THR A 284 5.92 -14.27 -26.59
CA THR A 284 5.04 -15.43 -26.41
C THR A 284 5.91 -16.70 -26.40
N PHE A 285 5.83 -17.51 -25.36
CA PHE A 285 6.62 -18.74 -25.22
C PHE A 285 5.94 -19.76 -24.31
N THR A 286 6.38 -21.01 -24.38
CA THR A 286 5.96 -22.09 -23.48
C THR A 286 7.15 -22.50 -22.63
N SER A 287 6.99 -22.51 -21.31
CA SER A 287 8.02 -23.03 -20.41
C SER A 287 8.06 -24.56 -20.43
N VAL A 288 9.24 -25.11 -20.23
CA VAL A 288 9.39 -26.54 -19.95
C VAL A 288 8.90 -26.81 -18.52
N GLY A 289 8.02 -27.80 -18.36
CA GLY A 289 7.55 -28.24 -17.05
C GLY A 289 8.68 -28.83 -16.19
N SER A 290 8.51 -28.73 -14.87
CA SER A 290 9.43 -29.32 -13.89
C SER A 290 8.69 -30.37 -13.07
N PRO A 291 8.93 -31.68 -13.32
CA PRO A 291 8.20 -32.75 -12.66
C PRO A 291 8.19 -32.59 -11.13
N GLY A 292 7.00 -32.50 -10.55
CA GLY A 292 6.79 -32.31 -9.11
C GLY A 292 6.57 -30.86 -8.65
N TYR A 293 6.78 -29.86 -9.52
CA TYR A 293 6.56 -28.44 -9.19
C TYR A 293 5.48 -27.78 -10.05
N TYR A 294 5.64 -27.84 -11.37
CA TYR A 294 4.73 -27.20 -12.32
C TYR A 294 4.75 -27.91 -13.68
N ASP A 295 3.62 -27.89 -14.36
CA ASP A 295 3.48 -28.37 -15.72
C ASP A 295 4.02 -27.33 -16.73
N PRO A 296 4.25 -27.70 -18.00
CA PRO A 296 4.52 -26.71 -19.04
C PRO A 296 3.43 -25.63 -19.07
N THR A 297 3.84 -24.36 -19.09
CA THR A 297 2.93 -23.21 -19.00
C THR A 297 3.15 -22.30 -20.19
N ASP A 298 2.06 -21.85 -20.80
CA ASP A 298 2.09 -20.90 -21.91
C ASP A 298 2.03 -19.46 -21.38
N PHE A 299 2.89 -18.60 -21.90
CA PHE A 299 2.94 -17.17 -21.63
C PHE A 299 2.72 -16.40 -22.92
N VAL A 300 1.92 -15.34 -22.84
CA VAL A 300 1.67 -14.44 -23.98
C VAL A 300 2.54 -13.19 -23.87
N GLU A 301 2.92 -12.61 -25.00
CA GLU A 301 3.50 -11.27 -25.02
C GLU A 301 2.51 -10.26 -24.40
N GLY A 302 3.01 -9.41 -23.52
CA GLY A 302 2.22 -8.47 -22.73
C GLY A 302 2.09 -8.86 -21.26
N TRP A 303 1.06 -8.33 -20.60
CA TRP A 303 0.81 -8.57 -19.18
C TRP A 303 0.23 -9.96 -18.93
N ASN A 304 0.86 -10.69 -18.01
CA ASN A 304 0.41 -12.00 -17.54
C ASN A 304 0.25 -11.94 -16.02
N HIS A 305 -0.89 -12.43 -15.53
CA HIS A 305 -1.09 -12.66 -14.10
C HIS A 305 -0.66 -14.08 -13.77
N LEU A 306 0.30 -14.23 -12.86
CA LEU A 306 1.00 -15.47 -12.58
C LEU A 306 0.76 -15.87 -11.11
N ASP A 307 0.25 -17.09 -10.92
CA ASP A 307 0.32 -17.77 -9.62
C ASP A 307 1.76 -18.24 -9.34
N GLY A 308 2.02 -18.80 -8.15
CA GLY A 308 3.37 -19.20 -7.75
C GLY A 308 4.03 -20.21 -8.68
N LYS A 309 3.25 -21.15 -9.23
CA LYS A 309 3.76 -22.15 -10.18
C LYS A 309 4.09 -21.53 -11.52
N ALA A 310 3.21 -20.69 -12.06
CA ALA A 310 3.44 -19.98 -13.32
C ALA A 310 4.60 -18.97 -13.20
N ALA A 311 4.71 -18.27 -12.07
CA ALA A 311 5.82 -17.37 -11.78
C ALA A 311 7.16 -18.12 -11.72
N LEU A 312 7.19 -19.29 -11.08
CA LEU A 312 8.39 -20.13 -11.02
C LEU A 312 8.76 -20.64 -12.41
N ALA A 313 7.77 -21.07 -13.19
CA ALA A 313 7.98 -21.51 -14.57
C ALA A 313 8.55 -20.40 -15.46
N PHE A 314 8.01 -19.17 -15.32
CA PHE A 314 8.49 -17.98 -16.02
C PHE A 314 9.95 -17.63 -15.67
N ALA A 315 10.30 -17.67 -14.39
CA ALA A 315 11.64 -17.35 -13.88
C ALA A 315 12.70 -18.42 -14.20
N ARG A 316 12.29 -19.64 -14.56
CA ARG A 316 13.21 -20.76 -14.82
C ARG A 316 13.43 -21.05 -16.30
N GLU A 317 12.54 -20.58 -17.17
CA GLU A 317 12.64 -20.86 -18.59
C GLU A 317 13.88 -20.22 -19.22
N ARG A 318 14.58 -20.99 -20.06
CA ARG A 318 15.80 -20.56 -20.77
C ARG A 318 15.92 -21.17 -22.17
N HIS A 319 15.35 -22.34 -22.40
CA HIS A 319 15.47 -23.09 -23.64
C HIS A 319 14.59 -22.51 -24.76
N ALA A 320 13.53 -21.80 -24.39
CA ALA A 320 12.68 -21.07 -25.34
C ALA A 320 13.38 -19.84 -25.97
N PHE A 321 14.51 -19.38 -25.42
CA PHE A 321 15.16 -18.13 -25.83
C PHE A 321 16.54 -18.37 -26.45
N ALA A 322 16.84 -17.64 -27.53
CA ALA A 322 18.16 -17.69 -28.17
C ALA A 322 19.29 -17.20 -27.24
N THR A 323 18.99 -16.24 -26.36
CA THR A 323 19.90 -15.69 -25.36
C THR A 323 19.95 -16.53 -24.08
N GLY A 324 19.17 -17.60 -23.99
CA GLY A 324 19.29 -18.62 -22.96
C GLY A 324 19.18 -18.09 -21.52
N ASP A 325 20.26 -18.29 -20.77
CA ASP A 325 20.38 -17.91 -19.35
C ASP A 325 20.27 -16.40 -19.12
N ILE A 326 20.65 -15.59 -20.11
CA ILE A 326 20.57 -14.13 -20.03
C ILE A 326 19.10 -13.71 -19.93
N GLN A 327 18.23 -14.24 -20.79
CA GLN A 327 16.79 -13.95 -20.71
C GLN A 327 16.18 -14.48 -19.42
N ARG A 328 16.65 -15.64 -18.92
CA ARG A 328 16.21 -16.16 -17.62
C ARG A 328 16.53 -15.16 -16.50
N GLY A 329 17.73 -14.60 -16.47
CA GLY A 329 18.11 -13.54 -15.52
C GLY A 329 17.19 -12.32 -15.62
N ILE A 330 16.87 -11.87 -16.84
CA ILE A 330 15.92 -10.76 -17.07
C ILE A 330 14.52 -11.12 -16.53
N ASN A 331 14.04 -12.34 -16.77
CA ASN A 331 12.75 -12.80 -16.28
C ASN A 331 12.72 -12.89 -14.75
N GLN A 332 13.81 -13.31 -14.11
CA GLN A 332 13.94 -13.30 -12.64
C GLN A 332 13.83 -11.88 -12.07
N MET A 333 14.47 -10.90 -12.70
CA MET A 333 14.35 -9.49 -12.31
C MET A 333 12.90 -9.00 -12.42
N LYS A 334 12.22 -9.30 -13.53
CA LYS A 334 10.80 -8.93 -13.71
C LYS A 334 9.88 -9.54 -12.64
N VAL A 335 10.16 -10.78 -12.24
CA VAL A 335 9.42 -11.44 -11.16
C VAL A 335 9.65 -10.75 -9.81
N ILE A 336 10.90 -10.39 -9.50
CA ILE A 336 11.23 -9.66 -8.26
C ILE A 336 10.57 -8.28 -8.25
N ASP A 337 10.63 -7.54 -9.35
CA ASP A 337 9.95 -6.24 -9.47
C ASP A 337 8.45 -6.37 -9.20
N ALA A 338 7.80 -7.39 -9.79
CA ALA A 338 6.38 -7.64 -9.59
C ALA A 338 6.04 -8.03 -8.14
N MET A 339 6.90 -8.84 -7.49
CA MET A 339 6.76 -9.17 -6.07
C MET A 339 6.91 -7.92 -5.18
N LEU A 340 7.92 -7.09 -5.45
CA LEU A 340 8.12 -5.83 -4.71
C LEU A 340 6.93 -4.89 -4.86
N GLU A 341 6.32 -4.82 -6.04
CA GLU A 341 5.11 -4.02 -6.27
C GLU A 341 3.91 -4.53 -5.47
N LYS A 342 3.73 -5.85 -5.33
CA LYS A 342 2.70 -6.43 -4.46
C LYS A 342 2.97 -6.13 -2.99
N ILE A 343 4.20 -6.32 -2.52
CA ILE A 343 4.58 -6.14 -1.11
C ILE A 343 4.41 -4.68 -0.66
N LYS A 344 4.59 -3.70 -1.55
CA LYS A 344 4.32 -2.27 -1.27
C LYS A 344 2.83 -1.96 -1.03
N SER A 345 1.91 -2.88 -1.35
CA SER A 345 0.48 -2.61 -1.22
C SER A 345 0.06 -2.40 0.25
N PRO A 346 -0.72 -1.33 0.57
CA PRO A 346 -1.13 -1.05 1.94
C PRO A 346 -1.89 -2.20 2.61
N ALA A 347 -2.67 -2.97 1.83
CA ALA A 347 -3.43 -4.12 2.31
C ALA A 347 -2.52 -5.24 2.84
N LEU A 348 -1.41 -5.51 2.15
CA LEU A 348 -0.44 -6.53 2.57
C LEU A 348 0.41 -6.03 3.74
N LEU A 349 0.87 -4.77 3.71
CA LEU A 349 1.65 -4.20 4.82
C LEU A 349 0.86 -4.16 6.13
N THR A 350 -0.45 -3.89 6.08
CA THR A 350 -1.31 -3.89 7.28
C THR A 350 -1.50 -5.30 7.87
N ASN A 351 -1.35 -6.35 7.05
CA ASN A 351 -1.50 -7.76 7.46
C ASN A 351 -0.17 -8.53 7.42
N TYR A 352 0.97 -7.83 7.40
CA TYR A 352 2.27 -8.46 7.14
C TYR A 352 2.60 -9.57 8.14
N SER A 353 2.20 -9.44 9.41
CA SER A 353 2.49 -10.44 10.44
C SER A 353 1.80 -11.77 10.15
N ARG A 354 0.59 -11.74 9.59
CA ARG A 354 -0.12 -12.95 9.14
C ARG A 354 0.54 -13.54 7.89
N LEU A 355 0.95 -12.68 6.95
CA LEU A 355 1.65 -13.12 5.75
C LEU A 355 2.98 -13.78 6.11
N LEU A 356 3.82 -13.08 6.89
CA LEU A 356 5.11 -13.55 7.38
C LEU A 356 4.95 -14.85 8.15
N ALA A 357 3.98 -14.97 9.06
CA ALA A 357 3.73 -16.22 9.77
C ALA A 357 3.28 -17.37 8.86
N ALA A 358 2.63 -17.07 7.73
CA ALA A 358 2.23 -18.08 6.74
C ALA A 358 3.38 -18.54 5.84
N VAL A 359 4.42 -17.71 5.69
CA VAL A 359 5.57 -17.99 4.81
C VAL A 359 6.90 -18.11 5.56
N ALA A 360 6.92 -18.05 6.89
CA ALA A 360 8.16 -18.07 7.67
C ALA A 360 8.93 -19.39 7.49
N ASP A 361 8.22 -20.50 7.36
CA ASP A 361 8.82 -21.83 7.15
C ASP A 361 9.35 -22.04 5.71
N ASN A 362 9.11 -21.06 4.83
CA ASN A 362 9.37 -21.14 3.39
C ASN A 362 10.69 -20.48 2.97
N PHE A 363 11.38 -19.80 3.89
CA PHE A 363 12.67 -19.19 3.64
C PHE A 363 13.54 -19.18 4.89
N VAL A 364 14.85 -19.10 4.69
CA VAL A 364 15.83 -18.92 5.75
C VAL A 364 16.42 -17.52 5.60
N THR A 365 16.53 -16.78 6.70
CA THR A 365 17.05 -15.40 6.68
C THR A 365 17.90 -15.13 7.90
N SER A 366 18.90 -14.27 7.76
CA SER A 366 19.62 -13.70 8.91
C SER A 366 18.87 -12.51 9.53
N LEU A 367 18.00 -11.84 8.75
CA LEU A 367 17.16 -10.74 9.26
C LEU A 367 16.29 -11.18 10.43
N SER A 368 16.41 -10.45 11.54
CA SER A 368 15.57 -10.65 12.72
C SER A 368 14.13 -10.19 12.47
N SER A 369 13.20 -10.76 13.24
CA SER A 369 11.79 -10.33 13.20
C SER A 369 11.65 -8.83 13.53
N GLY A 370 12.54 -8.31 14.38
CA GLY A 370 12.59 -6.89 14.74
C GLY A 370 13.00 -6.01 13.56
N GLN A 371 14.04 -6.38 12.83
CA GLN A 371 14.50 -5.67 11.63
C GLN A 371 13.43 -5.66 10.53
N ILE A 372 12.78 -6.81 10.25
CA ILE A 372 11.69 -6.91 9.27
C ILE A 372 10.53 -5.99 9.66
N ALA A 373 10.12 -6.03 10.93
CA ALA A 373 9.04 -5.18 11.43
C ALA A 373 9.41 -3.69 11.37
N ALA A 374 10.67 -3.32 11.63
CA ALA A 374 11.15 -1.95 11.51
C ALA A 374 11.06 -1.42 10.06
N LEU A 375 11.47 -2.23 9.07
CA LEU A 375 11.33 -1.91 7.65
C LEU A 375 9.85 -1.74 7.24
N VAL A 376 8.97 -2.64 7.69
CA VAL A 376 7.53 -2.53 7.43
C VAL A 376 6.93 -1.26 8.05
N ARG A 377 7.31 -0.94 9.29
CA ARG A 377 6.86 0.29 9.98
C ARG A 377 7.34 1.54 9.26
N MET A 378 8.59 1.54 8.81
CA MET A 378 9.15 2.63 8.00
C MET A 378 8.30 2.83 6.74
N GLN A 379 8.01 1.77 5.99
CA GLN A 379 7.19 1.86 4.78
C GLN A 379 5.75 2.30 5.06
N LEU A 380 5.13 1.83 6.14
CA LEU A 380 3.78 2.26 6.55
C LEU A 380 3.73 3.71 7.04
N SER A 381 4.87 4.28 7.45
CA SER A 381 4.90 5.63 8.02
C SER A 381 4.78 6.73 6.97
N ASP A 382 5.29 6.52 5.77
CA ASP A 382 5.29 7.54 4.72
C ASP A 382 4.82 7.00 3.35
N PHE A 383 4.66 5.69 3.20
CA PHE A 383 4.39 5.02 1.93
C PHE A 383 5.35 5.48 0.84
N ALA A 384 6.63 5.66 1.20
CA ALA A 384 7.65 6.12 0.28
C ALA A 384 7.67 5.27 -1.00
N ALA A 385 7.74 5.94 -2.14
CA ALA A 385 8.07 5.29 -3.39
C ALA A 385 9.57 4.98 -3.38
N TRP A 386 9.90 3.73 -3.68
CA TRP A 386 11.28 3.28 -3.80
C TRP A 386 11.68 3.30 -5.27
N ASP A 387 12.85 3.87 -5.52
CA ASP A 387 13.52 3.80 -6.81
C ASP A 387 14.34 2.51 -6.87
N ILE A 388 13.96 1.60 -7.75
CA ILE A 388 14.56 0.26 -7.86
C ILE A 388 15.26 0.18 -9.21
N GLU A 389 16.58 0.02 -9.17
CA GLU A 389 17.42 -0.13 -10.35
C GLU A 389 17.93 -1.55 -10.46
N ASN A 390 17.79 -2.13 -11.65
CA ASN A 390 18.17 -3.51 -11.92
C ASN A 390 19.42 -3.56 -12.79
N CYS A 391 20.44 -4.28 -12.35
CA CYS A 391 21.67 -4.52 -13.09
C CYS A 391 21.94 -6.01 -13.17
N SER A 392 22.11 -6.55 -14.37
CA SER A 392 22.55 -7.94 -14.57
C SER A 392 23.93 -7.94 -15.18
N VAL A 393 24.89 -8.58 -14.52
CA VAL A 393 26.26 -8.63 -15.03
C VAL A 393 26.39 -9.63 -16.19
N THR A 394 27.13 -9.25 -17.22
CA THR A 394 27.31 -10.00 -18.46
C THR A 394 28.69 -10.62 -18.59
N GLY A 395 28.86 -11.52 -19.55
CA GLY A 395 30.09 -12.29 -19.67
C GLY A 395 30.07 -13.18 -20.89
N SER A 396 31.17 -13.89 -21.11
CA SER A 396 31.37 -14.73 -22.29
C SER A 396 31.35 -16.21 -21.95
N SER A 397 30.72 -17.00 -22.81
CA SER A 397 30.69 -18.45 -22.73
C SER A 397 32.10 -19.04 -22.84
N SER A 398 32.46 -19.89 -21.87
CA SER A 398 33.76 -20.57 -21.81
C SER A 398 33.61 -21.98 -21.21
N SER A 399 34.72 -22.67 -21.02
CA SER A 399 34.76 -23.95 -20.30
C SER A 399 36.03 -24.07 -19.47
N SER A 400 35.92 -24.64 -18.27
CA SER A 400 37.06 -24.87 -17.38
C SER A 400 37.07 -26.30 -16.85
N THR A 401 38.26 -26.86 -16.69
CA THR A 401 38.54 -28.09 -15.93
C THR A 401 39.07 -27.79 -14.53
N HIS A 402 39.23 -26.50 -14.19
CA HIS A 402 39.86 -26.02 -12.96
C HIS A 402 38.85 -25.45 -11.96
N CYS A 403 37.56 -25.73 -12.14
CA CYS A 403 36.54 -25.47 -11.12
C CYS A 403 36.88 -26.26 -9.85
N TYR A 404 37.13 -25.56 -8.74
CA TYR A 404 37.56 -26.14 -7.46
C TYR A 404 36.69 -27.34 -7.03
N SER A 405 35.37 -27.18 -7.06
CA SER A 405 34.41 -28.23 -6.63
C SER A 405 34.22 -29.36 -7.64
N ALA A 406 34.72 -29.21 -8.88
CA ALA A 406 34.42 -30.12 -9.98
C ALA A 406 35.48 -31.21 -10.22
N GLN A 407 36.55 -31.24 -9.42
CA GLN A 407 37.57 -32.30 -9.41
C GLN A 407 38.10 -32.68 -10.82
N GLY A 408 38.36 -31.68 -11.68
CA GLY A 408 38.91 -31.89 -13.02
C GLY A 408 37.87 -32.13 -14.13
N GLN A 409 36.58 -32.18 -13.80
CA GLN A 409 35.51 -32.28 -14.82
C GLN A 409 35.46 -31.01 -15.67
N LYS A 410 35.33 -31.17 -16.99
CA LYS A 410 35.12 -30.04 -17.90
C LYS A 410 33.70 -29.53 -17.76
N LEU A 411 33.55 -28.34 -17.21
CA LEU A 411 32.26 -27.67 -17.06
C LEU A 411 32.20 -26.42 -17.95
N TYR A 412 31.00 -26.10 -18.43
CA TYR A 412 30.71 -24.76 -18.97
C TYR A 412 30.91 -23.73 -17.87
N VAL A 413 31.57 -22.60 -18.14
CA VAL A 413 31.65 -21.48 -17.21
C VAL A 413 31.40 -20.18 -17.96
N MET A 414 31.00 -19.14 -17.26
CA MET A 414 30.85 -17.80 -17.80
C MET A 414 32.00 -16.93 -17.29
N THR A 415 32.88 -16.50 -18.19
CA THR A 415 33.93 -15.56 -17.84
C THR A 415 33.31 -14.16 -17.67
N PRO A 416 33.48 -13.50 -16.52
CA PRO A 416 32.91 -12.17 -16.29
C PRO A 416 33.40 -11.15 -17.33
N ASP A 417 32.50 -10.27 -17.76
CA ASP A 417 32.87 -9.04 -18.48
C ASP A 417 33.21 -7.96 -17.45
N GLU A 418 34.48 -7.53 -17.42
CA GLU A 418 34.99 -6.58 -16.43
C GLU A 418 34.23 -5.25 -16.47
N ALA A 419 33.90 -4.75 -17.66
CA ALA A 419 33.15 -3.50 -17.79
C ALA A 419 31.75 -3.59 -17.16
N SER A 420 31.09 -4.75 -17.28
CA SER A 420 29.78 -5.00 -16.69
C SER A 420 29.87 -5.12 -15.16
N VAL A 421 30.92 -5.78 -14.64
CA VAL A 421 31.19 -5.87 -13.21
C VAL A 421 31.49 -4.49 -12.62
N ASP A 422 32.28 -3.67 -13.30
CA ASP A 422 32.62 -2.32 -12.84
C ASP A 422 31.41 -1.37 -12.86
N ALA A 423 30.52 -1.51 -13.86
CA ALA A 423 29.24 -0.81 -13.86
C ALA A 423 28.35 -1.21 -12.67
N ALA A 424 28.30 -2.50 -12.32
CA ALA A 424 27.60 -2.96 -11.13
C ALA A 424 28.21 -2.39 -9.85
N LYS A 425 29.55 -2.38 -9.72
CA LYS A 425 30.25 -1.74 -8.58
C LYS A 425 29.92 -0.26 -8.47
N ALA A 426 29.92 0.47 -9.58
CA ALA A 426 29.56 1.89 -9.59
C ALA A 426 28.12 2.13 -9.12
N LEU A 427 27.17 1.30 -9.58
CA LEU A 427 25.78 1.37 -9.13
C LEU A 427 25.65 1.08 -7.63
N ILE A 428 26.28 0.00 -7.15
CA ILE A 428 26.34 -0.36 -5.73
C ILE A 428 26.85 0.83 -4.89
N GLN A 429 27.99 1.40 -5.26
CA GLN A 429 28.58 2.52 -4.53
C GLN A 429 27.69 3.76 -4.55
N SER A 430 27.01 4.05 -5.66
CA SER A 430 26.06 5.17 -5.74
C SER A 430 24.89 5.03 -4.76
N VAL A 431 24.35 3.81 -4.62
CA VAL A 431 23.24 3.56 -3.70
C VAL A 431 23.75 3.62 -2.25
N LEU A 432 24.91 3.03 -1.95
CA LEU A 432 25.49 3.06 -0.60
C LEU A 432 25.87 4.48 -0.15
N SER A 433 26.48 5.30 -1.02
CA SER A 433 26.87 6.68 -0.67
C SER A 433 25.68 7.65 -0.63
N GLY A 434 24.57 7.28 -1.29
CA GLY A 434 23.42 8.16 -1.48
C GLY A 434 23.61 9.21 -2.58
N GLU A 435 24.68 9.11 -3.37
CA GLU A 435 24.93 9.95 -4.55
C GLU A 435 24.25 9.37 -5.80
N ALA A 436 23.88 10.22 -6.76
CA ALA A 436 23.36 9.74 -8.04
C ALA A 436 24.47 8.97 -8.78
N ALA A 437 24.13 7.84 -9.42
CA ALA A 437 25.09 7.06 -10.18
C ALA A 437 25.76 7.95 -11.25
N PRO A 438 27.09 7.91 -11.41
CA PRO A 438 27.73 8.65 -12.48
C PRO A 438 27.25 8.09 -13.82
N ASP A 439 26.74 8.98 -14.69
CA ASP A 439 26.34 8.63 -16.05
C ASP A 439 27.48 7.85 -16.74
N ALA A 440 27.22 6.61 -17.16
CA ALA A 440 28.17 5.73 -17.86
C ALA A 440 28.68 6.33 -19.19
N ALA A 441 28.16 7.49 -19.62
CA ALA A 441 28.66 8.24 -20.77
C ALA A 441 29.91 9.08 -20.45
N ALA A 442 30.13 9.50 -19.20
CA ALA A 442 31.21 10.42 -18.83
C ALA A 442 32.59 9.74 -18.66
N SER A 443 32.63 8.41 -18.47
CA SER A 443 33.88 7.66 -18.41
C SER A 443 34.55 7.44 -19.78
N SER A 444 33.81 7.63 -20.87
CA SER A 444 34.36 7.52 -22.23
C SER A 444 35.19 8.74 -22.65
N GLU A 445 34.89 9.93 -22.12
CA GLU A 445 35.66 11.14 -22.42
C GLU A 445 36.98 11.20 -21.62
N ALA A 446 37.00 10.68 -20.39
CA ALA A 446 38.21 10.64 -19.57
C ALA A 446 39.27 9.64 -20.08
N ALA A 447 38.86 8.55 -20.74
CA ALA A 447 39.79 7.58 -21.34
C ALA A 447 40.43 8.11 -22.64
N SER A 448 39.73 8.95 -23.41
CA SER A 448 40.25 9.55 -24.65
C SER A 448 41.24 10.71 -24.43
N GLY A 449 41.19 11.35 -23.26
CA GLY A 449 42.06 12.49 -22.91
C GLY A 449 43.46 12.09 -22.41
N GLY A 450 43.65 10.84 -21.99
CA GLY A 450 44.93 10.34 -21.44
C GLY A 450 45.95 9.89 -22.49
N GLU A 451 45.50 9.55 -23.70
CA GLU A 451 46.36 8.98 -24.74
C GLU A 451 47.03 10.05 -25.62
N ALA A 452 46.57 11.30 -25.57
CA ALA A 452 47.14 12.41 -26.34
C ALA A 452 48.35 13.09 -25.68
N ALA A 453 48.72 12.72 -24.45
CA ALA A 453 49.78 13.40 -23.68
C ALA A 453 51.12 12.63 -23.61
N SER A 454 51.23 11.42 -24.17
CA SER A 454 52.50 10.65 -24.15
C SER A 454 53.26 10.60 -25.47
N GLU A 455 52.83 11.36 -26.50
CA GLU A 455 53.53 11.43 -27.80
C GLU A 455 54.30 12.74 -28.03
N ALA A 456 54.46 13.57 -26.99
CA ALA A 456 55.26 14.79 -27.04
C ALA A 456 56.12 14.96 -25.77
N ALA A 457 57.11 14.08 -25.60
CA ALA A 457 58.26 14.31 -24.71
C ALA A 457 59.49 13.51 -25.19
#